data_AF-A0A962UFV7-F1
#
_entry.id   AF-A0A962UFV7-F1
#
_cell.length_a   1.000
_cell.length_b   1.000
_cell.length_c   1.000
_cell.angle_alpha   90.00
_cell.angle_beta   90.00
_cell.angle_gamma   90.00
#
_symmetry.space_group_name_H-M   'P 1'
#
loop_
_entity.id
_entity.type
_entity.pdbx_description
1 polymer ?
#
loop_
_entity_poly.entity_id
_entity_poly.type
_entity_poly.pdbx_seq_one_letter_code
_entity_poly.pdbx_strand_id
1 'polypeptide(L)'
;YIEVSRAQSQAVPADYLRRQTLKGAERYIIPELQEFEHKVLRAQEQALAREKALYDALLDQLIVRLSALQASAAALAELDVLANLAERAAALCWNPPELVERPGIEIVAGRHPVVEQVLDEPFVPNDLKLEPDRRRMLIVTGPNLGGKSTYMRQTALIVLLAHLGSFVPAERAVIGPIDRIFTRIGASDDLASGRSTFMVEMSEAANILHNATPHSLVLIDEIGRGTSTFDGLALAWACAAHLAGTARAFTLFATHYFELTRLPEAQSGIVNVHLDAVEHGDTIAFLHRVQDGPASRSYGLQVAALAGVPPVVIRQARQRLRLLERQMLRRELTGRSAASPQLSLFGEAAHPAVAALAELDLDTLAPEQALAELRRLKALAGS
;
A
#
# COMPACT_ATOMS: atom_id res chain seq x y z
N TYR A 1 -22.86 68.92 4.32
CA TYR A 1 -24.24 69.47 4.31
C TYR A 1 -24.61 69.95 5.70
N ILE A 2 -25.62 70.81 5.83
CA ILE A 2 -26.22 71.26 7.11
C ILE A 2 -27.63 70.68 7.17
N GLU A 3 -27.94 69.94 8.24
CA GLU A 3 -29.22 69.26 8.41
C GLU A 3 -30.10 70.02 9.41
N VAL A 4 -31.34 70.29 9.03
CA VAL A 4 -32.32 71.00 9.87
C VAL A 4 -33.61 70.20 9.92
N SER A 5 -34.28 70.19 11.08
CA SER A 5 -35.58 69.53 11.21
C SER A 5 -36.64 70.19 10.31
N ARG A 6 -37.61 69.42 9.82
CA ARG A 6 -38.65 69.95 8.91
C ARG A 6 -39.51 71.05 9.55
N ALA A 7 -39.61 71.10 10.87
CA ALA A 7 -40.33 72.16 11.58
C ALA A 7 -39.59 73.50 11.55
N GLN A 8 -38.26 73.48 11.42
CA GLN A 8 -37.40 74.66 11.43
C GLN A 8 -36.95 75.09 10.02
N SER A 9 -37.34 74.35 8.97
CA SER A 9 -36.94 74.64 7.59
C SER A 9 -37.41 76.01 7.08
N GLN A 10 -38.52 76.53 7.62
CA GLN A 10 -39.03 77.88 7.27
C GLN A 10 -38.17 79.03 7.82
N ALA A 11 -37.33 78.76 8.83
CA ALA A 11 -36.43 79.75 9.44
C ALA A 11 -35.01 79.70 8.86
N VAL A 12 -34.76 78.84 7.87
CA VAL A 12 -33.46 78.71 7.23
C VAL A 12 -33.22 79.92 6.31
N PRO A 13 -32.04 80.57 6.36
CA PRO A 13 -31.72 81.71 5.51
C PRO A 13 -31.88 81.43 4.02
N ALA A 14 -32.26 82.46 3.23
CA ALA A 14 -32.57 82.31 1.81
C ALA A 14 -31.36 81.93 0.94
N ASP A 15 -30.15 82.16 1.42
CA ASP A 15 -28.86 81.81 0.80
C ASP A 15 -28.49 80.32 0.97
N TYR A 16 -29.26 79.55 1.75
CA TYR A 16 -29.08 78.11 1.90
C TYR A 16 -29.82 77.36 0.79
N LEU A 17 -29.06 76.69 -0.07
CA LEU A 17 -29.60 75.91 -1.18
C LEU A 17 -29.99 74.51 -0.69
N ARG A 18 -31.25 74.11 -0.87
CA ARG A 18 -31.73 72.79 -0.47
C ARG A 18 -31.14 71.71 -1.37
N ARG A 19 -30.45 70.73 -0.78
CA ARG A 19 -29.72 69.66 -1.48
C ARG A 19 -30.42 68.30 -1.42
N GLN A 20 -31.06 67.97 -0.29
CA GLN A 20 -31.76 66.69 -0.13
C GLN A 20 -32.90 66.83 0.89
N THR A 21 -34.08 66.27 0.59
CA THR A 21 -35.22 66.22 1.51
C THR A 21 -35.40 64.80 2.03
N LEU A 22 -35.44 64.63 3.35
CA LEU A 22 -35.69 63.37 4.04
C LEU A 22 -37.06 63.42 4.76
N LYS A 23 -37.56 62.26 5.21
CA LYS A 23 -38.91 62.15 5.83
C LYS A 23 -39.11 63.07 7.05
N GLY A 24 -38.04 63.38 7.79
CA GLY A 24 -38.08 64.24 8.99
C GLY A 24 -37.13 65.45 9.00
N ALA A 25 -36.29 65.60 7.98
CA ALA A 25 -35.25 66.64 7.94
C ALA A 25 -34.99 67.14 6.52
N GLU A 26 -34.52 68.37 6.40
CA GLU A 26 -34.05 68.96 5.15
C GLU A 26 -32.54 69.24 5.25
N ARG A 27 -31.79 68.86 4.21
CA ARG A 27 -30.35 69.11 4.11
C ARG A 27 -30.09 70.23 3.13
N TYR A 28 -29.29 71.19 3.58
CA TYR A 28 -28.91 72.37 2.82
C TYR A 28 -27.41 72.42 2.59
N ILE A 29 -27.02 73.21 1.59
CA ILE A 29 -25.64 73.56 1.29
C ILE A 29 -25.56 75.09 1.17
N ILE A 30 -24.48 75.67 1.68
CA ILE A 30 -24.16 77.09 1.50
C ILE A 30 -22.93 77.20 0.59
N PRO A 31 -22.74 78.33 -0.11
CA PRO A 31 -21.60 78.52 -1.02
C PRO A 31 -20.25 78.16 -0.39
N GLU A 32 -19.97 78.63 0.84
CA GLU A 32 -18.72 78.34 1.55
C GLU A 32 -18.53 76.84 1.83
N LEU A 33 -19.60 76.14 2.23
CA LEU A 33 -19.55 74.70 2.50
C LEU A 33 -19.41 73.89 1.21
N GLN A 34 -19.98 74.37 0.10
CA GLN A 34 -19.82 73.76 -1.21
C GLN A 34 -18.38 73.89 -1.72
N GLU A 35 -17.77 75.06 -1.56
CA GLU A 35 -16.35 75.28 -1.89
C GLU A 35 -15.43 74.41 -1.04
N PHE A 36 -15.69 74.33 0.27
CA PHE A 36 -14.93 73.45 1.17
C PHE A 36 -15.09 71.98 0.79
N GLU A 37 -16.31 71.52 0.51
CA GLU A 37 -16.57 70.16 0.06
C GLU A 37 -15.83 69.82 -1.23
N HIS A 38 -15.84 70.72 -2.23
CA HIS A 38 -15.06 70.52 -3.46
C HIS A 38 -13.55 70.46 -3.18
N LYS A 39 -13.03 71.29 -2.28
CA LYS A 39 -11.62 71.27 -1.88
C LYS A 39 -11.24 69.96 -1.18
N VAL A 40 -12.09 69.47 -0.27
CA VAL A 40 -11.86 68.20 0.45
C VAL A 40 -11.91 67.02 -0.51
N LEU A 41 -12.94 66.93 -1.36
CA LEU A 41 -13.06 65.83 -2.33
C LEU A 41 -11.88 65.80 -3.30
N ARG A 42 -11.47 66.96 -3.83
CA ARG A 42 -10.30 67.06 -4.70
C ARG A 42 -9.01 66.66 -3.98
N ALA A 43 -8.83 67.06 -2.71
CA ALA A 43 -7.68 66.66 -1.93
C ALA A 43 -7.66 65.15 -1.64
N GLN A 44 -8.82 64.53 -1.37
CA GLN A 44 -8.95 63.09 -1.18
C GLN A 44 -8.62 62.31 -2.46
N GLU A 45 -9.14 62.75 -3.61
CA GLU A 45 -8.82 62.15 -4.91
C GLU A 45 -7.32 62.26 -5.22
N GLN A 46 -6.71 63.43 -5.00
CA GLN A 46 -5.28 63.64 -5.20
C GLN A 46 -4.42 62.81 -4.24
N ALA A 47 -4.82 62.69 -2.97
CA ALA A 47 -4.13 61.87 -1.99
C ALA A 47 -4.15 60.39 -2.38
N LEU A 48 -5.32 59.85 -2.74
CA LEU A 48 -5.46 58.46 -3.17
C LEU A 48 -4.70 58.17 -4.47
N ALA A 49 -4.75 59.10 -5.43
CA ALA A 49 -3.99 58.98 -6.67
C ALA A 49 -2.47 58.97 -6.39
N ARG A 50 -2.00 59.83 -5.46
CA ARG A 50 -0.60 59.86 -5.06
C ARG A 50 -0.18 58.60 -4.33
N GLU A 51 -1.02 58.08 -3.44
CA GLU A 51 -0.77 56.82 -2.71
C GLU A 51 -0.62 55.64 -3.67
N LYS A 52 -1.54 55.48 -4.62
CA LYS A 52 -1.45 54.44 -5.66
C LYS A 52 -0.17 54.56 -6.48
N ALA A 53 0.15 55.77 -6.94
CA ALA A 53 1.39 55.99 -7.70
C ALA A 53 2.66 55.64 -6.90
N LEU A 54 2.67 55.90 -5.58
CA LEU A 54 3.78 55.52 -4.70
C LEU A 54 3.83 54.01 -4.47
N TYR A 55 2.69 53.34 -4.34
CA TYR A 55 2.61 51.89 -4.20
C TYR A 55 3.08 51.16 -5.48
N ASP A 56 2.64 51.62 -6.65
CA ASP A 56 3.08 51.06 -7.94
C ASP A 56 4.60 51.25 -8.12
N ALA A 57 5.13 52.43 -7.78
CA ALA A 57 6.57 52.68 -7.82
C ALA A 57 7.37 51.80 -6.85
N LEU A 58 6.78 51.40 -5.71
CA LEU A 58 7.39 50.44 -4.79
C LEU A 58 7.41 49.04 -5.42
N LEU A 59 6.31 48.62 -6.04
CA LEU A 59 6.25 47.32 -6.73
C LEU A 59 7.27 47.24 -7.87
N ASP A 60 7.42 48.30 -8.66
CA ASP A 60 8.43 48.37 -9.73
C ASP A 60 9.86 48.17 -9.18
N GLN A 61 10.17 48.77 -8.02
CA GLN A 61 11.46 48.58 -7.35
C GLN A 61 11.65 47.14 -6.85
N LEU A 62 10.59 46.51 -6.33
CA LEU A 62 10.64 45.12 -5.85
C LEU A 62 10.76 44.12 -7.00
N ILE A 63 10.11 44.37 -8.14
CA ILE A 63 10.15 43.49 -9.32
C ILE A 63 11.58 43.32 -9.83
N VAL A 64 12.41 44.37 -9.80
CA VAL A 64 13.83 44.29 -10.17
C VAL A 64 14.62 43.31 -9.29
N ARG A 65 14.14 43.03 -8.07
CA ARG A 65 14.74 42.10 -7.11
C ARG A 65 13.96 40.79 -6.96
N LEU A 66 12.91 40.58 -7.74
CA LEU A 66 12.00 39.43 -7.61
C LEU A 66 12.76 38.09 -7.69
N SER A 67 13.71 37.96 -8.62
CA SER A 67 14.51 36.74 -8.76
C SER A 67 15.33 36.41 -7.51
N ALA A 68 15.94 37.42 -6.87
CA ALA A 68 16.69 37.25 -5.64
C ALA A 68 15.77 36.90 -4.45
N LEU A 69 14.58 37.50 -4.39
CA LEU A 69 13.57 37.18 -3.37
C LEU A 69 13.05 35.74 -3.54
N GLN A 70 12.78 35.29 -4.77
CA GLN A 70 12.37 33.91 -5.05
C GLN A 70 13.46 32.90 -4.68
N ALA A 71 14.73 33.21 -5.01
CA ALA A 71 15.85 32.37 -4.61
C ALA A 71 15.99 32.29 -3.08
N SER A 72 15.82 33.42 -2.37
CA SER A 72 15.82 33.44 -0.91
C SER A 72 14.66 32.63 -0.32
N ALA A 73 13.46 32.72 -0.89
CA ALA A 73 12.30 31.96 -0.45
C ALA A 73 12.50 30.44 -0.66
N ALA A 74 13.06 30.04 -1.80
CA ALA A 74 13.38 28.63 -2.08
C ALA A 74 14.44 28.09 -1.10
N ALA A 75 15.49 28.86 -0.82
CA ALA A 75 16.52 28.47 0.15
C ALA A 75 15.97 28.36 1.58
N LEU A 76 15.08 29.27 1.99
CA LEU A 76 14.40 29.18 3.28
C LEU A 76 13.49 27.97 3.37
N ALA A 77 12.77 27.64 2.29
CA ALA A 77 11.94 26.44 2.25
C ALA A 77 12.75 25.15 2.33
N GLU A 78 13.89 25.08 1.63
CA GLU A 78 14.82 23.95 1.73
C GLU A 78 15.38 23.80 3.15
N LEU A 79 15.80 24.90 3.77
CA LEU A 79 16.28 24.91 5.15
C LEU A 79 15.21 24.42 6.14
N ASP A 80 13.97 24.88 5.98
CA ASP A 80 12.83 24.46 6.82
C ASP A 80 12.56 22.96 6.70
N VAL A 81 12.54 22.43 5.47
CA VAL A 81 12.37 20.99 5.23
C VAL A 81 13.50 20.18 5.85
N LEU A 82 14.76 20.57 5.62
CA LEU A 82 15.93 19.86 6.18
C LEU A 82 15.96 19.92 7.71
N ALA A 83 15.64 21.07 8.31
CA ALA A 83 15.55 21.23 9.75
C ALA A 83 14.44 20.35 10.34
N ASN A 84 13.28 20.31 9.70
CA ASN A 84 12.18 19.43 10.09
C ASN A 84 12.58 17.94 10.00
N LEU A 85 13.24 17.51 8.91
CA LEU A 85 13.71 16.13 8.78
C LEU A 85 14.71 15.74 9.87
N ALA A 86 15.65 16.64 10.20
CA ALA A 86 16.63 16.41 11.26
C ALA A 86 15.97 16.33 12.65
N GLU A 87 15.02 17.24 12.92
CA GLU A 87 14.28 17.25 14.18
C GLU A 87 13.42 15.99 14.34
N ARG A 88 12.70 15.57 13.28
CA ARG A 88 11.94 14.31 13.26
C ARG A 88 12.84 13.10 13.46
N ALA A 89 14.02 13.09 12.85
CA ALA A 89 14.97 11.99 13.04
C ALA A 89 15.41 11.85 14.50
N ALA A 90 15.70 12.98 15.17
CA ALA A 90 16.08 13.00 16.58
C ALA A 90 14.92 12.60 17.49
N ALA A 91 13.73 13.17 17.29
CA ALA A 91 12.57 12.91 18.12
C ALA A 91 12.03 11.48 18.01
N LEU A 92 12.16 10.87 16.83
CA LEU A 92 11.62 9.55 16.52
C LEU A 92 12.69 8.44 16.53
N CYS A 93 13.93 8.77 16.90
CA CYS A 93 15.07 7.85 16.92
C CYS A 93 15.23 7.12 15.57
N TRP A 94 15.27 7.89 14.48
CA TRP A 94 15.55 7.39 13.14
C TRP A 94 17.04 7.46 12.84
N ASN A 95 17.53 6.55 12.01
CA ASN A 95 18.95 6.45 11.66
C ASN A 95 19.19 6.79 10.19
N PRO A 96 20.38 7.29 9.83
CA PRO A 96 20.67 7.63 8.44
C PRO A 96 20.78 6.34 7.60
N PRO A 97 20.10 6.24 6.45
CA PRO A 97 20.25 5.09 5.55
C PRO A 97 21.58 5.17 4.78
N GLU A 98 22.11 4.01 4.40
CA GLU A 98 23.23 3.87 3.46
C GLU A 98 22.67 3.65 2.05
N LEU A 99 22.81 4.63 1.17
CA LEU A 99 22.49 4.48 -0.26
C LEU A 99 23.68 3.87 -1.00
N VAL A 100 23.46 2.76 -1.69
CA VAL A 100 24.52 2.02 -2.39
C VAL A 100 24.18 1.83 -3.87
N GLU A 101 25.20 1.73 -4.73
CA GLU A 101 25.01 1.50 -6.16
C GLU A 101 24.59 0.07 -6.50
N ARG A 102 24.82 -0.87 -5.59
CA ARG A 102 24.49 -2.29 -5.79
C ARG A 102 22.99 -2.55 -5.54
N PRO A 103 22.28 -3.25 -6.44
CA PRO A 103 20.85 -3.55 -6.22
C PRO A 103 20.64 -4.43 -4.98
N GLY A 104 19.64 -4.09 -4.18
CA GLY A 104 19.26 -4.82 -2.98
C GLY A 104 18.64 -3.90 -1.93
N ILE A 105 17.94 -4.48 -0.96
CA ILE A 105 17.38 -3.75 0.19
C ILE A 105 17.66 -4.57 1.44
N GLU A 106 18.34 -3.98 2.41
CA GLU A 106 18.57 -4.57 3.74
C GLU A 106 18.04 -3.58 4.78
N ILE A 107 17.13 -4.03 5.64
CA ILE A 107 16.58 -3.26 6.75
C ILE A 107 16.71 -4.11 7.99
N VAL A 108 17.32 -3.58 9.03
CA VAL A 108 17.44 -4.19 10.36
C VAL A 108 16.56 -3.42 11.33
N ALA A 109 15.70 -4.15 12.04
CA ALA A 109 14.75 -3.62 12.99
C ALA A 109 13.88 -2.46 12.43
N GLY A 110 13.35 -2.64 11.22
CA GLY A 110 12.50 -1.65 10.55
C GLY A 110 11.13 -1.51 11.20
N ARG A 111 10.66 -0.28 11.33
CA ARG A 111 9.39 0.10 11.96
C ARG A 111 8.52 0.88 10.98
N HIS A 112 7.21 0.83 11.16
CA HIS A 112 6.28 1.62 10.35
C HIS A 112 6.14 3.04 10.93
N PRO A 113 6.53 4.12 10.21
CA PRO A 113 6.68 5.46 10.78
C PRO A 113 5.38 6.08 11.30
N VAL A 114 4.22 5.69 10.75
CA VAL A 114 2.90 6.13 11.23
C VAL A 114 2.33 5.22 12.32
N VAL A 115 2.26 3.91 12.08
CA VAL A 115 1.66 2.96 13.02
C VAL A 115 2.42 2.95 14.36
N GLU A 116 3.74 3.12 14.37
CA GLU A 116 4.51 3.19 15.62
C GLU A 116 4.12 4.36 16.53
N GLN A 117 3.54 5.43 15.97
CA GLN A 117 3.14 6.64 16.71
C GLN A 117 1.70 6.59 17.22
N VAL A 118 0.88 5.68 16.67
CA VAL A 118 -0.56 5.60 16.95
C VAL A 118 -0.89 4.44 17.89
N LEU A 119 -0.02 3.43 17.97
CA LEU A 119 -0.20 2.31 18.88
C LEU A 119 0.09 2.72 20.34
N ASP A 120 -0.80 2.30 21.24
CA ASP A 120 -0.58 2.41 22.69
C ASP A 120 0.51 1.42 23.19
N GLU A 121 0.71 0.33 22.45
CA GLU A 121 1.69 -0.71 22.73
C GLU A 121 2.96 -0.55 21.87
N PRO A 122 4.14 -1.01 22.35
CA PRO A 122 5.37 -0.94 21.57
C PRO A 122 5.26 -1.64 20.21
N PHE A 123 5.65 -0.95 19.14
CA PHE A 123 5.72 -1.53 17.80
C PHE A 123 6.83 -2.60 17.73
N VAL A 124 6.53 -3.77 17.15
CA VAL A 124 7.50 -4.85 16.97
C VAL A 124 8.33 -4.62 15.69
N PRO A 125 9.64 -4.33 15.79
CA PRO A 125 10.46 -4.08 14.62
C PRO A 125 10.74 -5.36 13.83
N ASN A 126 10.92 -5.24 12.52
CA ASN A 126 11.12 -6.38 11.63
C ASN A 126 12.27 -6.15 10.64
N ASP A 127 13.02 -7.21 10.40
CA ASP A 127 14.09 -7.22 9.41
C ASP A 127 13.54 -7.46 8.00
N LEU A 128 14.27 -7.00 7.00
CA LEU A 128 14.04 -7.30 5.59
C LEU A 128 15.37 -7.48 4.90
N LYS A 129 15.45 -8.50 4.06
CA LYS A 129 16.55 -8.66 3.12
C LYS A 129 16.02 -9.04 1.75
N LEU A 130 16.31 -8.21 0.75
CA LEU A 130 16.02 -8.44 -0.66
C LEU A 130 17.33 -8.38 -1.45
N GLU A 131 17.66 -9.48 -2.12
CA GLU A 131 18.91 -9.65 -2.86
C GLU A 131 18.64 -10.08 -4.30
N PRO A 132 19.39 -9.55 -5.28
CA PRO A 132 19.14 -9.76 -6.70
C PRO A 132 18.98 -11.21 -7.18
N ASP A 133 19.73 -12.15 -6.61
CA ASP A 133 19.80 -13.52 -7.14
C ASP A 133 19.23 -14.57 -6.19
N ARG A 134 19.34 -14.34 -4.88
CA ARG A 134 19.00 -15.35 -3.86
C ARG A 134 17.65 -15.10 -3.18
N ARG A 135 17.23 -13.85 -3.06
CA ARG A 135 16.09 -13.46 -2.21
C ARG A 135 15.41 -12.23 -2.79
N ARG A 136 14.96 -12.32 -4.04
CA ARG A 136 14.36 -11.19 -4.75
C ARG A 136 12.87 -11.04 -4.46
N MET A 137 12.20 -12.14 -4.18
CA MET A 137 10.78 -12.16 -3.82
C MET A 137 10.58 -12.84 -2.47
N LEU A 138 9.77 -12.23 -1.61
CA LEU A 138 9.27 -12.84 -0.38
C LEU A 138 7.80 -13.17 -0.54
N ILE A 139 7.46 -14.46 -0.44
CA ILE A 139 6.07 -14.90 -0.27
C ILE A 139 5.74 -14.74 1.23
N VAL A 140 4.91 -13.77 1.55
CA VAL A 140 4.55 -13.42 2.92
C VAL A 140 3.23 -14.09 3.29
N THR A 141 3.31 -15.06 4.20
CA THR A 141 2.15 -15.79 4.71
C THR A 141 1.85 -15.45 6.17
N GLY A 142 0.66 -15.84 6.64
CA GLY A 142 0.25 -15.61 8.03
C GLY A 142 -1.17 -15.07 8.14
N PRO A 143 -1.71 -14.96 9.36
CA PRO A 143 -3.08 -14.50 9.60
C PRO A 143 -3.30 -13.05 9.12
N ASN A 144 -4.55 -12.68 8.81
CA ASN A 144 -4.88 -11.33 8.31
C ASN A 144 -4.51 -10.22 9.30
N LEU A 145 -4.72 -10.46 10.58
CA LEU A 145 -4.32 -9.56 11.67
C LEU A 145 -2.86 -9.74 12.09
N GLY A 146 -2.07 -10.55 11.37
CA GLY A 146 -0.68 -10.83 11.70
C GLY A 146 0.29 -9.70 11.35
N GLY A 147 -0.13 -8.68 10.59
CA GLY A 147 0.71 -7.53 10.22
C GLY A 147 1.36 -7.59 8.83
N LYS A 148 0.93 -8.50 7.94
CA LYS A 148 1.47 -8.65 6.56
C LYS A 148 1.51 -7.32 5.80
N SER A 149 0.38 -6.63 5.71
CA SER A 149 0.26 -5.35 4.99
C SER A 149 1.08 -4.25 5.65
N THR A 150 1.19 -4.24 6.98
CA THR A 150 2.04 -3.30 7.73
C THR A 150 3.52 -3.52 7.41
N TYR A 151 3.99 -4.77 7.41
CA TYR A 151 5.36 -5.14 7.05
C TYR A 151 5.72 -4.74 5.61
N MET A 152 4.78 -4.93 4.69
CA MET A 152 4.92 -4.48 3.31
C MET A 152 5.00 -2.96 3.21
N ARG A 153 4.02 -2.24 3.77
CA ARG A 153 3.97 -0.77 3.70
C ARG A 153 5.16 -0.10 4.37
N GLN A 154 5.62 -0.61 5.53
CA GLN A 154 6.81 -0.04 6.19
C GLN A 154 8.04 -0.13 5.30
N THR A 155 8.19 -1.21 4.53
CA THR A 155 9.32 -1.39 3.61
C THR A 155 9.30 -0.29 2.54
N ALA A 156 8.14 -0.08 1.90
CA ALA A 156 7.99 0.98 0.89
C ALA A 156 8.24 2.37 1.49
N LEU A 157 7.74 2.64 2.69
CA LEU A 157 7.92 3.93 3.36
C LEU A 157 9.39 4.19 3.74
N ILE A 158 10.12 3.17 4.21
CA ILE A 158 11.56 3.28 4.50
C ILE A 158 12.34 3.58 3.22
N VAL A 159 12.05 2.88 2.12
CA VAL A 159 12.70 3.12 0.82
C VAL A 159 12.40 4.54 0.31
N LEU A 160 11.15 4.99 0.44
CA LEU A 160 10.74 6.33 0.04
C LEU A 160 11.42 7.42 0.89
N LEU A 161 11.46 7.28 2.21
CA LEU A 161 12.15 8.21 3.12
C LEU A 161 13.64 8.33 2.79
N ALA A 162 14.30 7.21 2.50
CA ALA A 162 15.71 7.23 2.13
C ALA A 162 15.97 8.00 0.82
N HIS A 163 15.12 7.80 -0.20
CA HIS A 163 15.24 8.53 -1.48
C HIS A 163 14.80 9.99 -1.39
N LEU A 164 14.02 10.37 -0.38
CA LEU A 164 13.75 11.76 -0.04
C LEU A 164 14.95 12.46 0.62
N GLY A 165 15.99 11.72 1.03
CA GLY A 165 17.13 12.25 1.78
C GLY A 165 16.88 12.36 3.30
N SER A 166 15.85 11.68 3.81
CA SER A 166 15.54 11.62 5.24
C SER A 166 16.28 10.47 5.93
N PHE A 167 16.39 10.56 7.25
CA PHE A 167 16.66 9.41 8.11
C PHE A 167 15.43 8.47 8.09
N VAL A 168 15.63 7.21 8.48
CA VAL A 168 14.61 6.16 8.37
C VAL A 168 14.33 5.45 9.70
N PRO A 169 13.10 4.93 9.91
CA PRO A 169 12.69 4.22 11.14
C PRO A 169 13.27 2.79 11.22
N ALA A 170 14.58 2.63 11.22
CA ALA A 170 15.28 1.35 11.32
C ALA A 170 16.53 1.48 12.19
N GLU A 171 17.05 0.38 12.72
CA GLU A 171 18.38 0.37 13.36
C GLU A 171 19.47 0.54 12.31
N ARG A 172 19.32 -0.14 11.17
CA ARG A 172 20.20 0.00 10.00
C ARG A 172 19.39 -0.20 8.72
N ALA A 173 19.69 0.58 7.69
CA ALA A 173 19.10 0.40 6.37
C ALA A 173 20.16 0.61 5.29
N VAL A 174 20.29 -0.35 4.38
CA VAL A 174 21.15 -0.29 3.19
C VAL A 174 20.27 -0.46 1.97
N ILE A 175 20.21 0.55 1.11
CA ILE A 175 19.21 0.64 0.04
C ILE A 175 19.93 0.88 -1.28
N GLY A 176 19.76 -0.07 -2.19
CA GLY A 176 20.24 0.01 -3.56
C GLY A 176 19.38 0.90 -4.46
N PRO A 177 19.72 1.00 -5.76
CA PRO A 177 18.92 1.76 -6.72
C PRO A 177 17.53 1.17 -6.89
N ILE A 178 16.50 2.00 -6.65
CA ILE A 178 15.09 1.71 -6.89
C ILE A 178 14.50 2.72 -7.87
N ASP A 179 13.88 2.26 -8.95
CA ASP A 179 13.33 3.15 -9.98
C ASP A 179 11.86 3.52 -9.71
N ARG A 180 11.06 2.57 -9.21
CA ARG A 180 9.63 2.73 -8.96
C ARG A 180 9.18 1.84 -7.80
N ILE A 181 8.19 2.33 -7.05
CA ILE A 181 7.46 1.55 -6.06
C ILE A 181 6.05 1.29 -6.61
N PHE A 182 5.71 0.01 -6.79
CA PHE A 182 4.40 -0.43 -7.23
C PHE A 182 3.64 -1.06 -6.06
N THR A 183 2.38 -0.69 -5.89
CA THR A 183 1.52 -1.26 -4.85
C THR A 183 0.23 -1.76 -5.46
N ARG A 184 -0.07 -3.04 -5.27
CA ARG A 184 -1.44 -3.56 -5.22
C ARG A 184 -1.67 -3.94 -3.77
N ILE A 185 -2.10 -2.98 -2.96
CA ILE A 185 -2.57 -3.22 -1.60
C ILE A 185 -4.01 -2.70 -1.60
N GLY A 186 -4.98 -3.59 -1.40
CA GLY A 186 -6.40 -3.31 -1.65
C GLY A 186 -6.84 -1.94 -1.12
N ALA A 187 -7.45 -1.14 -2.01
CA ALA A 187 -8.19 0.05 -1.62
C ALA A 187 -9.59 -0.36 -1.14
N SER A 188 -10.11 0.34 -0.14
CA SER A 188 -11.53 0.31 0.23
C SER A 188 -12.38 0.53 -1.02
N ASP A 189 -13.42 -0.30 -1.18
CA ASP A 189 -14.29 -0.39 -2.36
C ASP A 189 -14.62 0.98 -2.98
N ASP A 190 -14.08 1.24 -4.16
CA ASP A 190 -14.57 2.32 -5.02
C ASP A 190 -15.80 1.83 -5.80
N LEU A 191 -16.91 1.73 -5.07
CA LEU A 191 -18.24 1.43 -5.60
C LEU A 191 -18.77 2.50 -6.58
N ALA A 192 -18.07 3.63 -6.76
CA ALA A 192 -18.53 4.72 -7.61
C ALA A 192 -18.22 4.52 -9.11
N SER A 193 -17.30 3.61 -9.46
CA SER A 193 -16.79 3.49 -10.84
C SER A 193 -17.58 2.56 -11.78
N GLY A 194 -18.57 1.80 -11.28
CA GLY A 194 -19.35 0.84 -12.09
C GLY A 194 -18.54 -0.32 -12.68
N ARG A 195 -17.27 -0.48 -12.28
CA ARG A 195 -16.38 -1.57 -12.70
C ARG A 195 -16.35 -2.67 -11.62
N SER A 196 -16.28 -3.94 -12.03
CA SER A 196 -16.08 -5.05 -11.09
C SER A 196 -14.77 -4.84 -10.32
N THR A 197 -14.80 -5.05 -8.99
CA THR A 197 -13.62 -4.95 -8.12
C THR A 197 -12.48 -5.86 -8.59
N PHE A 198 -12.82 -7.03 -9.14
CA PHE A 198 -11.84 -7.93 -9.74
C PHE A 198 -11.20 -7.36 -11.02
N MET A 199 -11.95 -6.63 -11.84
CA MET A 199 -11.41 -6.02 -13.06
C MET A 199 -10.45 -4.87 -12.74
N VAL A 200 -10.74 -4.08 -11.70
CA VAL A 200 -9.83 -3.05 -11.20
C VAL A 200 -8.54 -3.69 -10.69
N GLU A 201 -8.67 -4.73 -9.86
CA GLU A 201 -7.54 -5.52 -9.35
C GLU A 201 -6.66 -6.08 -10.47
N MET A 202 -7.26 -6.66 -11.52
CA MET A 202 -6.51 -7.18 -12.67
C MET A 202 -5.88 -6.08 -13.52
N SER A 203 -6.50 -4.91 -13.64
CA SER A 203 -5.92 -3.77 -14.36
C SER A 203 -4.70 -3.20 -13.61
N GLU A 204 -4.78 -3.10 -12.29
CA GLU A 204 -3.64 -2.72 -11.44
C GLU A 204 -2.50 -3.72 -11.58
N ALA A 205 -2.80 -5.02 -11.46
CA ALA A 205 -1.81 -6.08 -11.65
C ALA A 205 -1.17 -6.01 -13.04
N ALA A 206 -1.96 -5.83 -14.11
CA ALA A 206 -1.46 -5.70 -15.46
C ALA A 206 -0.52 -4.49 -15.62
N ASN A 207 -0.86 -3.35 -15.01
CA ASN A 207 0.01 -2.17 -15.00
C ASN A 207 1.35 -2.44 -14.32
N ILE A 208 1.34 -3.14 -13.18
CA ILE A 208 2.57 -3.53 -12.48
C ILE A 208 3.41 -4.45 -13.37
N LEU A 209 2.81 -5.51 -13.91
CA LEU A 209 3.51 -6.50 -14.74
C LEU A 209 4.12 -5.90 -16.02
N HIS A 210 3.46 -4.91 -16.64
CA HIS A 210 3.98 -4.24 -17.84
C HIS A 210 5.13 -3.28 -17.57
N ASN A 211 5.21 -2.70 -16.36
CA ASN A 211 6.08 -1.55 -16.09
C ASN A 211 7.15 -1.81 -15.03
N ALA A 212 7.08 -2.95 -14.31
CA ALA A 212 8.08 -3.31 -13.33
C ALA A 212 9.40 -3.70 -14.00
N THR A 213 10.50 -3.18 -13.48
CA THR A 213 11.87 -3.44 -13.93
C THR A 213 12.64 -4.21 -12.85
N PRO A 214 13.88 -4.66 -13.13
CA PRO A 214 14.72 -5.30 -12.13
C PRO A 214 15.10 -4.44 -10.92
N HIS A 215 14.85 -3.12 -11.01
CA HIS A 215 15.09 -2.13 -9.96
C HIS A 215 13.79 -1.71 -9.25
N SER A 216 12.64 -2.24 -9.66
CA SER A 216 11.37 -1.84 -9.04
C SER A 216 11.13 -2.59 -7.73
N LEU A 217 10.54 -1.91 -6.76
CA LEU A 217 9.97 -2.51 -5.55
C LEU A 217 8.47 -2.71 -5.76
N VAL A 218 7.99 -3.94 -5.64
CA VAL A 218 6.61 -4.33 -5.89
C VAL A 218 6.00 -4.91 -4.61
N LEU A 219 4.82 -4.44 -4.25
CA LEU A 219 4.07 -4.90 -3.10
C LEU A 219 2.71 -5.41 -3.58
N ILE A 220 2.50 -6.72 -3.47
CA ILE A 220 1.24 -7.37 -3.84
C ILE A 220 0.61 -7.92 -2.57
N ASP A 221 -0.61 -7.48 -2.27
CA ASP A 221 -1.41 -7.97 -1.15
C ASP A 221 -2.61 -8.73 -1.68
N GLU A 222 -2.58 -10.06 -1.57
CA GLU A 222 -3.72 -10.96 -1.70
C GLU A 222 -4.50 -10.80 -3.03
N ILE A 223 -3.74 -10.88 -4.13
CA ILE A 223 -4.28 -10.90 -5.51
C ILE A 223 -5.07 -12.19 -5.80
N GLY A 224 -6.10 -12.10 -6.63
CA GLY A 224 -6.90 -13.22 -7.11
C GLY A 224 -8.11 -13.58 -6.24
N ARG A 225 -8.42 -12.79 -5.21
CA ARG A 225 -9.54 -13.11 -4.28
C ARG A 225 -10.93 -12.87 -4.84
N GLY A 226 -11.08 -11.98 -5.81
CA GLY A 226 -12.38 -11.63 -6.41
C GLY A 226 -12.94 -12.66 -7.40
N THR A 227 -12.31 -13.83 -7.57
CA THR A 227 -12.69 -14.84 -8.56
C THR A 227 -12.73 -16.25 -7.97
N SER A 228 -12.96 -17.28 -8.79
CA SER A 228 -12.93 -18.68 -8.37
C SER A 228 -11.59 -19.01 -7.71
N THR A 229 -11.60 -19.88 -6.68
CA THR A 229 -10.38 -20.18 -5.91
C THR A 229 -9.24 -20.71 -6.79
N PHE A 230 -9.56 -21.53 -7.80
CA PHE A 230 -8.55 -22.08 -8.70
C PHE A 230 -8.05 -21.05 -9.71
N ASP A 231 -8.92 -20.22 -10.27
CA ASP A 231 -8.48 -19.15 -11.20
C ASP A 231 -7.63 -18.11 -10.46
N GLY A 232 -8.05 -17.72 -9.25
CA GLY A 232 -7.33 -16.78 -8.40
C GLY A 232 -5.95 -17.30 -8.01
N LEU A 233 -5.86 -18.57 -7.62
CA LEU A 233 -4.59 -19.24 -7.33
C LEU A 233 -3.68 -19.29 -8.57
N ALA A 234 -4.22 -19.69 -9.72
CA ALA A 234 -3.47 -19.80 -10.97
C ALA A 234 -2.91 -18.44 -11.42
N LEU A 235 -3.73 -17.38 -11.34
CA LEU A 235 -3.31 -16.01 -11.64
C LEU A 235 -2.25 -15.52 -10.66
N ALA A 236 -2.46 -15.71 -9.35
CA ALA A 236 -1.49 -15.31 -8.33
C ALA A 236 -0.13 -15.99 -8.53
N TRP A 237 -0.15 -17.30 -8.81
CA TRP A 237 1.05 -18.08 -9.13
C TRP A 237 1.77 -17.53 -10.37
N ALA A 238 1.04 -17.33 -11.47
CA ALA A 238 1.61 -16.83 -12.72
C ALA A 238 2.18 -15.41 -12.56
N CYS A 239 1.50 -14.54 -11.82
CA CYS A 239 1.98 -13.18 -11.52
C CYS A 239 3.27 -13.22 -10.69
N ALA A 240 3.32 -14.02 -9.63
CA ALA A 240 4.51 -14.18 -8.80
C ALA A 240 5.69 -14.73 -9.62
N ALA A 241 5.46 -15.79 -10.41
CA ALA A 241 6.50 -16.36 -11.28
C ALA A 241 7.03 -15.32 -12.28
N HIS A 242 6.15 -14.54 -12.91
CA HIS A 242 6.52 -13.48 -13.84
C HIS A 242 7.33 -12.36 -13.18
N LEU A 243 6.89 -11.87 -12.01
CA LEU A 243 7.57 -10.81 -11.28
C LEU A 243 8.97 -11.23 -10.82
N ALA A 244 9.11 -12.45 -10.30
CA ALA A 244 10.40 -12.96 -9.84
C ALA A 244 11.34 -13.34 -10.99
N GLY A 245 10.81 -13.87 -12.09
CA GLY A 245 11.60 -14.53 -13.14
C GLY A 245 11.83 -13.65 -14.36
N THR A 246 10.77 -13.03 -14.88
CA THR A 246 10.81 -12.23 -16.11
C THR A 246 11.11 -10.77 -15.80
N ALA A 247 10.26 -10.10 -15.00
CA ALA A 247 10.48 -8.71 -14.62
C ALA A 247 11.69 -8.57 -13.68
N ARG A 248 11.97 -9.64 -12.91
CA ARG A 248 12.99 -9.67 -11.85
C ARG A 248 12.86 -8.48 -10.91
N ALA A 249 11.66 -8.06 -10.53
CA ALA A 249 11.46 -6.97 -9.60
C ALA A 249 11.63 -7.42 -8.14
N PHE A 250 12.10 -6.55 -7.26
CA PHE A 250 12.10 -6.81 -5.82
C PHE A 250 10.67 -6.86 -5.32
N THR A 251 10.21 -8.00 -4.81
CA THR A 251 8.77 -8.19 -4.56
C THR A 251 8.47 -8.68 -3.14
N LEU A 252 7.51 -8.04 -2.49
CA LEU A 252 6.81 -8.56 -1.31
C LEU A 252 5.42 -9.01 -1.76
N PHE A 253 5.15 -10.30 -1.65
CA PHE A 253 3.92 -10.91 -2.12
C PHE A 253 3.18 -11.54 -0.95
N ALA A 254 2.27 -10.79 -0.33
CA ALA A 254 1.39 -11.32 0.70
C ALA A 254 0.25 -12.13 0.08
N THR A 255 -0.01 -13.31 0.62
CA THR A 255 -1.04 -14.20 0.10
C THR A 255 -1.71 -15.01 1.20
N HIS A 256 -2.96 -15.42 0.92
CA HIS A 256 -3.72 -16.39 1.71
C HIS A 256 -3.69 -17.79 1.08
N TYR A 257 -3.21 -17.90 -0.17
CA TYR A 257 -3.03 -19.18 -0.86
C TYR A 257 -1.81 -19.88 -0.31
N PHE A 258 -2.03 -20.93 0.47
CA PHE A 258 -0.94 -21.72 1.04
C PHE A 258 -0.13 -22.44 -0.04
N GLU A 259 -0.76 -22.78 -1.16
CA GLU A 259 -0.16 -23.44 -2.31
C GLU A 259 1.01 -22.64 -2.88
N LEU A 260 0.96 -21.30 -2.84
CA LEU A 260 2.07 -20.43 -3.29
C LEU A 260 3.35 -20.63 -2.48
N THR A 261 3.29 -21.25 -1.29
CA THR A 261 4.50 -21.58 -0.52
C THR A 261 5.38 -22.63 -1.19
N ARG A 262 4.89 -23.31 -2.23
CA ARG A 262 5.68 -24.23 -3.07
C ARG A 262 6.47 -23.51 -4.17
N LEU A 263 6.22 -22.22 -4.44
CA LEU A 263 6.95 -21.45 -5.46
C LEU A 263 8.47 -21.43 -5.29
N PRO A 264 9.04 -21.31 -4.08
CA PRO A 264 10.48 -21.41 -3.86
C PRO A 264 11.13 -22.71 -4.36
N GLU A 265 10.37 -23.82 -4.41
CA GLU A 265 10.87 -25.10 -4.94
C GLU A 265 10.94 -25.09 -6.47
N ALA A 266 10.04 -24.34 -7.12
CA ALA A 266 9.93 -24.27 -8.57
C ALA A 266 10.81 -23.18 -9.19
N GLN A 267 11.14 -22.11 -8.45
CA GLN A 267 11.82 -20.95 -9.01
C GLN A 267 12.80 -20.31 -8.01
N SER A 268 14.06 -20.18 -8.43
CA SER A 268 15.12 -19.55 -7.63
C SER A 268 14.84 -18.07 -7.35
N GLY A 269 15.27 -17.59 -6.19
CA GLY A 269 15.14 -16.19 -5.79
C GLY A 269 13.82 -15.84 -5.10
N ILE A 270 12.89 -16.81 -5.00
CA ILE A 270 11.68 -16.71 -4.20
C ILE A 270 11.92 -17.38 -2.84
N VAL A 271 11.58 -16.71 -1.75
CA VAL A 271 11.75 -17.22 -0.38
C VAL A 271 10.44 -17.06 0.39
N ASN A 272 10.08 -18.06 1.18
CA ASN A 272 8.93 -17.96 2.09
C ASN A 272 9.31 -17.24 3.37
N VAL A 273 8.43 -16.34 3.79
CA VAL A 273 8.42 -15.78 5.14
C VAL A 273 7.01 -15.83 5.70
N HIS A 274 6.89 -15.77 7.01
CA HIS A 274 5.58 -15.70 7.66
C HIS A 274 5.60 -14.81 8.90
N LEU A 275 4.44 -14.28 9.26
CA LEU A 275 4.24 -13.62 10.54
C LEU A 275 3.71 -14.63 11.57
N ASP A 276 4.41 -14.71 12.69
CA ASP A 276 4.18 -15.71 13.72
C ASP A 276 2.96 -15.37 14.61
N ALA A 277 2.30 -16.41 15.10
CA ALA A 277 1.17 -16.31 16.02
C ALA A 277 1.21 -17.46 17.03
N VAL A 278 1.17 -17.11 18.31
CA VAL A 278 1.23 -18.08 19.41
C VAL A 278 -0.18 -18.39 19.87
N GLU A 279 -0.48 -19.69 19.94
CA GLU A 279 -1.71 -20.19 20.56
C GLU A 279 -1.52 -20.30 22.07
N HIS A 280 -2.42 -19.69 22.84
CA HIS A 280 -2.50 -19.87 24.29
C HIS A 280 -3.92 -20.25 24.69
N GLY A 281 -4.15 -21.56 24.89
CA GLY A 281 -5.48 -22.10 25.16
C GLY A 281 -6.45 -21.87 23.99
N ASP A 282 -7.54 -21.15 24.24
CA ASP A 282 -8.53 -20.77 23.22
C ASP A 282 -8.26 -19.37 22.60
N THR A 283 -7.15 -18.73 22.96
CA THR A 283 -6.77 -17.40 22.47
C THR A 283 -5.53 -17.45 21.56
N ILE A 284 -5.45 -16.50 20.63
CA ILE A 284 -4.31 -16.35 19.72
C ILE A 284 -3.66 -14.99 19.97
N ALA A 285 -2.35 -14.99 20.18
CA ALA A 285 -1.54 -13.79 20.30
C ALA A 285 -0.70 -13.62 19.03
N PHE A 286 -0.86 -12.49 18.35
CA PHE A 286 -0.06 -12.17 17.16
C PHE A 286 1.27 -11.56 17.62
N LEU A 287 2.39 -12.18 17.24
CA LEU A 287 3.72 -11.68 17.64
C LEU A 287 4.20 -10.53 16.75
N HIS A 288 3.54 -10.31 15.61
CA HIS A 288 3.90 -9.29 14.60
C HIS A 288 5.36 -9.37 14.12
N ARG A 289 6.01 -10.53 14.32
CA ARG A 289 7.40 -10.78 13.96
C ARG A 289 7.47 -11.67 12.73
N VAL A 290 8.24 -11.25 11.74
CA VAL A 290 8.52 -11.99 10.52
C VAL A 290 9.60 -13.04 10.80
N GLN A 291 9.34 -14.26 10.34
CA GLN A 291 10.24 -15.40 10.42
C GLN A 291 10.44 -16.03 9.04
N ASP A 292 11.60 -16.62 8.81
CA ASP A 292 11.87 -17.38 7.59
C ASP A 292 11.06 -18.69 7.57
N GLY A 293 10.72 -19.12 6.35
CA GLY A 293 9.94 -20.32 6.10
C GLY A 293 8.44 -20.04 5.93
N PRO A 294 7.68 -21.03 5.42
CA PRO A 294 6.24 -20.90 5.26
C PRO A 294 5.52 -21.00 6.61
N ALA A 295 4.34 -20.38 6.72
CA ALA A 295 3.47 -20.58 7.87
C ALA A 295 3.09 -22.07 8.00
N SER A 296 3.08 -22.62 9.21
CA SER A 296 2.79 -24.05 9.40
C SER A 296 1.29 -24.39 9.28
N ARG A 297 0.40 -23.43 9.54
CA ARG A 297 -1.07 -23.61 9.56
C ARG A 297 -1.83 -22.30 9.25
N SER A 298 -3.08 -22.44 8.82
CA SER A 298 -4.04 -21.33 8.76
C SER A 298 -4.79 -21.19 10.08
N TYR A 299 -4.90 -19.96 10.59
CA TYR A 299 -5.51 -19.63 11.88
C TYR A 299 -6.96 -19.10 11.77
N GLY A 300 -7.61 -19.30 10.61
CA GLY A 300 -8.93 -18.71 10.35
C GLY A 300 -10.01 -19.11 11.35
N LEU A 301 -10.01 -20.35 11.83
CA LEU A 301 -11.00 -20.82 12.82
C LEU A 301 -10.75 -20.24 14.22
N GLN A 302 -9.50 -20.00 14.59
CA GLN A 302 -9.09 -19.38 15.84
C GLN A 302 -9.46 -17.90 15.87
N VAL A 303 -9.23 -17.18 14.76
CA VAL A 303 -9.67 -15.79 14.61
C VAL A 303 -11.20 -15.69 14.70
N ALA A 304 -11.93 -16.62 14.08
CA ALA A 304 -13.39 -16.67 14.19
C ALA A 304 -13.85 -16.93 15.65
N ALA A 305 -13.16 -17.78 16.39
CA ALA A 305 -13.45 -18.00 17.81
C ALA A 305 -13.22 -16.73 18.65
N LEU A 306 -12.13 -16.00 18.40
CA LEU A 306 -11.82 -14.72 19.04
C LEU A 306 -12.86 -13.64 18.71
N ALA A 307 -13.41 -13.65 17.50
CA ALA A 307 -14.51 -12.78 17.09
C ALA A 307 -15.87 -13.13 17.72
N GLY A 308 -15.93 -14.16 18.57
CA GLY A 308 -17.14 -14.55 19.29
C GLY A 308 -18.08 -15.49 18.52
N VAL A 309 -17.59 -16.15 17.46
CA VAL A 309 -18.40 -17.17 16.75
C VAL A 309 -18.74 -18.32 17.71
N PRO A 310 -20.01 -18.80 17.76
CA PRO A 310 -20.42 -19.80 18.74
C PRO A 310 -19.54 -21.06 18.72
N PRO A 311 -19.16 -21.63 19.90
CA PRO A 311 -18.28 -22.79 19.98
C PRO A 311 -18.78 -24.01 19.20
N VAL A 312 -20.11 -24.17 19.07
CA VAL A 312 -20.71 -25.24 18.27
C VAL A 312 -20.38 -25.11 16.78
N VAL A 313 -20.39 -23.89 16.23
CA VAL A 313 -20.05 -23.61 14.83
C VAL A 313 -18.55 -23.84 14.61
N ILE A 314 -17.69 -23.39 15.53
CA ILE A 314 -16.24 -23.64 15.46
C ILE A 314 -15.93 -25.13 15.46
N ARG A 315 -16.61 -25.93 16.31
CA ARG A 315 -16.44 -27.39 16.34
C ARG A 315 -16.84 -28.04 15.01
N GLN A 316 -17.96 -27.64 14.42
CA GLN A 316 -18.41 -28.14 13.13
C GLN A 316 -17.44 -27.74 12.00
N ALA A 317 -16.97 -26.49 12.00
CA ALA A 317 -15.99 -26.00 11.05
C ALA A 317 -14.66 -26.78 11.14
N ARG A 318 -14.17 -27.07 12.36
CA ARG A 318 -12.98 -27.93 12.58
C ARG A 318 -13.17 -29.36 12.06
N GLN A 319 -14.37 -29.93 12.18
CA GLN A 319 -14.65 -31.25 11.61
C GLN A 319 -14.64 -31.19 10.07
N ARG A 320 -15.24 -30.15 9.49
CA ARG A 320 -15.26 -29.95 8.04
C ARG A 320 -13.87 -29.70 7.47
N LEU A 321 -13.04 -28.88 8.12
CA LEU A 321 -11.66 -28.62 7.72
C LEU A 321 -10.84 -29.91 7.67
N ARG A 322 -10.91 -30.74 8.72
CA ARG A 322 -10.23 -32.05 8.75
C ARG A 322 -10.67 -32.99 7.62
N LEU A 323 -11.95 -32.93 7.20
CA LEU A 323 -12.43 -33.70 6.05
C LEU A 323 -11.86 -33.18 4.73
N LEU A 324 -11.82 -31.86 4.56
CA LEU A 324 -11.27 -31.22 3.35
C LEU A 324 -9.75 -31.48 3.22
N GLU A 325 -9.00 -31.33 4.32
CA GLU A 325 -7.55 -31.65 4.37
C GLU A 325 -7.30 -33.11 4.00
N ARG A 326 -8.09 -34.05 4.55
CA ARG A 326 -8.00 -35.47 4.19
C ARG A 326 -8.35 -35.74 2.73
N GLN A 327 -9.33 -35.02 2.16
CA GLN A 327 -9.69 -35.13 0.75
C GLN A 327 -8.61 -34.57 -0.17
N MET A 328 -7.98 -33.46 0.21
CA MET A 328 -6.84 -32.88 -0.52
C MET A 328 -5.64 -33.82 -0.47
N LEU A 329 -5.27 -34.31 0.71
CA LEU A 329 -4.17 -35.28 0.86
C LEU A 329 -4.46 -36.57 0.08
N ARG A 330 -5.71 -37.07 0.12
CA ARG A 330 -6.11 -38.20 -0.73
C ARG A 330 -5.98 -37.88 -2.21
N ARG A 331 -6.41 -36.72 -2.68
CA ARG A 331 -6.25 -36.31 -4.09
C ARG A 331 -4.81 -36.13 -4.51
N GLU A 332 -3.92 -35.67 -3.63
CA GLU A 332 -2.48 -35.64 -3.91
C GLU A 332 -1.90 -37.06 -3.98
N LEU A 333 -2.33 -37.97 -3.11
CA LEU A 333 -1.89 -39.37 -3.10
C LEU A 333 -2.52 -40.20 -4.24
N THR A 334 -3.75 -39.90 -4.67
CA THR A 334 -4.48 -40.58 -5.76
C THR A 334 -4.37 -39.86 -7.10
N GLY A 335 -3.78 -38.66 -7.13
CA GLY A 335 -3.63 -37.79 -8.31
C GLY A 335 -2.69 -38.32 -9.38
N ARG A 336 -2.07 -39.48 -9.16
CA ARG A 336 -1.39 -40.28 -10.19
C ARG A 336 -2.33 -41.10 -11.08
N SER A 337 -3.67 -41.01 -10.91
CA SER A 337 -4.61 -41.93 -11.58
C SER A 337 -5.90 -41.33 -12.17
N ALA A 338 -5.94 -40.04 -12.53
CA ALA A 338 -7.11 -39.52 -13.27
C ALA A 338 -6.70 -38.55 -14.37
N ALA A 339 -6.51 -39.11 -15.57
CA ALA A 339 -6.38 -38.35 -16.81
C ALA A 339 -7.64 -37.52 -17.07
N SER A 340 -7.51 -36.19 -16.91
CA SER A 340 -8.30 -35.21 -17.65
C SER A 340 -7.41 -34.69 -18.77
N PRO A 341 -7.84 -34.63 -20.04
CA PRO A 341 -6.93 -34.46 -21.19
C PRO A 341 -6.44 -33.02 -21.41
N GLN A 342 -6.26 -32.19 -20.38
CA GLN A 342 -5.89 -30.78 -20.55
C GLN A 342 -4.75 -30.25 -19.69
N LEU A 343 -3.96 -31.11 -19.05
CA LEU A 343 -2.74 -30.67 -18.34
C LEU A 343 -1.59 -31.71 -18.37
N SER A 344 -1.47 -32.45 -19.47
CA SER A 344 -0.28 -33.30 -19.71
C SER A 344 0.82 -32.48 -20.40
N LEU A 345 1.45 -31.56 -19.67
CA LEU A 345 2.64 -30.81 -20.11
C LEU A 345 3.85 -30.98 -19.17
N PHE A 346 3.70 -31.76 -18.09
CA PHE A 346 4.79 -32.11 -17.18
C PHE A 346 4.93 -33.64 -17.17
N GLY A 347 5.68 -34.17 -18.13
CA GLY A 347 6.00 -35.58 -18.20
C GLY A 347 7.02 -35.96 -17.12
N GLU A 348 6.55 -36.51 -16.01
CA GLU A 348 7.35 -37.51 -15.29
C GLU A 348 7.28 -38.81 -16.10
N ALA A 349 8.43 -39.42 -16.39
CA ALA A 349 8.47 -40.75 -16.98
C ALA A 349 7.70 -41.72 -16.05
N ALA A 350 6.70 -42.40 -16.60
CA ALA A 350 5.87 -43.33 -15.85
C ALA A 350 6.75 -44.35 -15.12
N HIS A 351 6.53 -44.48 -13.82
CA HIS A 351 7.29 -45.40 -12.98
C HIS A 351 7.15 -46.85 -13.53
N PRO A 352 8.25 -47.62 -13.70
CA PRO A 352 8.22 -48.92 -14.39
C PRO A 352 7.19 -49.92 -13.82
N ALA A 353 6.99 -49.89 -12.50
CA ALA A 353 5.96 -50.68 -11.82
C ALA A 353 4.52 -50.35 -12.25
N VAL A 354 4.23 -49.07 -12.56
CA VAL A 354 2.88 -48.63 -12.96
C VAL A 354 2.60 -49.03 -14.41
N ALA A 355 3.61 -48.98 -15.28
CA ALA A 355 3.50 -49.47 -16.65
C ALA A 355 3.28 -51.00 -16.68
N ALA A 356 4.07 -51.75 -15.91
CA ALA A 356 3.91 -53.20 -15.81
C ALA A 356 2.56 -53.63 -15.21
N LEU A 357 1.99 -52.83 -14.29
CA LEU A 357 0.66 -53.09 -13.73
C LEU A 357 -0.46 -52.86 -14.75
N ALA A 358 -0.32 -51.89 -15.64
CA ALA A 358 -1.32 -51.59 -16.67
C ALA A 358 -1.43 -52.67 -17.75
N GLU A 359 -0.38 -53.47 -17.95
CA GLU A 359 -0.34 -54.57 -18.91
C GLU A 359 -0.87 -55.90 -18.34
N LEU A 360 -1.21 -55.95 -17.05
CA LEU A 360 -1.68 -57.16 -16.38
C LEU A 360 -3.19 -57.34 -16.55
N ASP A 361 -3.57 -58.46 -17.17
CA ASP A 361 -4.95 -58.92 -17.22
C ASP A 361 -5.23 -59.80 -15.98
N LEU A 362 -5.96 -59.22 -15.02
CA LEU A 362 -6.26 -59.87 -13.75
C LEU A 362 -7.28 -61.01 -13.87
N ASP A 363 -8.05 -61.06 -14.95
CA ASP A 363 -9.11 -62.06 -15.14
C ASP A 363 -8.56 -63.39 -15.67
N THR A 364 -7.30 -63.42 -16.12
CA THR A 364 -6.65 -64.61 -16.70
C THR A 364 -5.56 -65.21 -15.82
N LEU A 365 -5.22 -64.59 -14.68
CA LEU A 365 -4.13 -65.02 -13.82
C LEU A 365 -4.55 -66.10 -12.82
N ALA A 366 -3.81 -67.20 -12.78
CA ALA A 366 -3.91 -68.16 -11.69
C ALA A 366 -3.35 -67.55 -10.38
N PRO A 367 -3.87 -67.91 -9.20
CA PRO A 367 -3.49 -67.30 -7.91
C PRO A 367 -1.97 -67.32 -7.61
N GLU A 368 -1.27 -68.36 -8.06
CA GLU A 368 0.19 -68.47 -7.88
C GLU A 368 0.97 -67.50 -8.78
N GLN A 369 0.46 -67.23 -9.98
CA GLN A 369 1.05 -66.28 -10.94
C GLN A 369 0.81 -64.84 -10.49
N ALA A 370 -0.37 -64.55 -9.92
CA ALA A 370 -0.67 -63.25 -9.34
C ALA A 370 0.29 -62.88 -8.20
N LEU A 371 0.66 -63.85 -7.35
CA LEU A 371 1.62 -63.62 -6.26
C LEU A 371 3.04 -63.38 -6.79
N ALA A 372 3.46 -64.08 -7.85
CA ALA A 372 4.74 -63.86 -8.50
C ALA A 372 4.83 -62.44 -9.10
N GLU A 373 3.74 -61.98 -9.72
CA GLU A 373 3.72 -60.68 -10.38
C GLU A 373 3.60 -59.51 -9.40
N LEU A 374 2.90 -59.70 -8.28
CA LEU A 374 2.95 -58.76 -7.15
C LEU A 374 4.37 -58.63 -6.56
N ARG A 375 5.15 -59.71 -6.52
CA ARG A 375 6.56 -59.65 -6.08
C ARG A 375 7.42 -58.89 -7.09
N ARG A 376 7.22 -59.10 -8.39
CA ARG A 376 7.90 -58.37 -9.47
C ARG A 376 7.59 -56.87 -9.41
N LEU A 377 6.32 -56.50 -9.26
CA LEU A 377 5.89 -55.11 -9.13
C LEU A 377 6.45 -54.44 -7.87
N LYS A 378 6.51 -55.16 -6.74
CA LYS A 378 7.14 -54.67 -5.51
C LYS A 378 8.64 -54.44 -5.66
N ALA A 379 9.33 -55.27 -6.43
CA ALA A 379 10.75 -55.08 -6.75
C ALA A 379 10.95 -53.83 -7.64
N LEU A 380 10.10 -53.65 -8.66
CA LEU A 380 10.12 -52.47 -9.51
C LEU A 380 9.79 -51.19 -8.75
N ALA A 381 8.94 -51.23 -7.72
CA ALA A 381 8.53 -50.11 -6.87
C ALA A 381 9.53 -49.72 -5.76
N GLY A 382 10.54 -50.55 -5.52
CA GLY A 382 11.57 -50.33 -4.49
C GLY A 382 12.88 -49.73 -5.00
N SER A 383 13.00 -49.52 -6.32
CA SER A 383 14.07 -48.76 -7.00
C SER A 383 13.53 -47.41 -7.43
#